data_AF-A0A2M6YTH4-F1
#
_entry.id   AF-A0A2M6YTH4-F1
#
_cell.length_a   1.000
_cell.length_b   1.000
_cell.length_c   1.000
_cell.angle_alpha   90.00
_cell.angle_beta   90.00
_cell.angle_gamma   90.00
#
_symmetry.space_group_name_H-M   'P 1'
#
loop_
_entity.id
_entity.type
_entity.pdbx_description
1 polymer ?
#
loop_
_entity_poly.entity_id
_entity_poly.type
_entity_poly.pdbx_seq_one_letter_code
_entity_poly.pdbx_strand_id
1 'polypeptide(L)'
;MKKFFLLILFIVSGIIDAGYLTYEHYQQVIPPCTVNRLLPVASDCGRVLRSSYSVMFGIPLALAGVFQYSVLFVILIAYLVYRKKVFAFWLIIQSIIGVIFSAYFMYIQLGVLKSICIYCTYSAIISFSIFFIINKVLRKERFDLRLKVISIIYQYVAKPIFFMFDPEFIHNTHIFFGELLGKTFLKKYINWKFNYQSSKLKQKVAGINFIGPVGLAAGFDYEAKLTQILYSLGFGFQTVGTMTRLPYEGNPKPRLGRLPKSQSLMVNKGYKNIGAKLISNKLKNMNFKIPLGISIGASNNRQVNTINKAIKDITDSFKLFEKLKTKNNYYELNISCPNLVNTDLDFYKPENFRQLLQSVFRLNIKKPIFVKMPISVSDKEFTALLNILIDFKFVKGIIIGNLLKDRKNKLIDKQEVRKFKVGSFSGKPCEERSNELIKLTYKKYGKKLVIIGCGGVFNGQDAYTKIKLGASLIQLITGMIYQGPQVISQINLEIEELLEKDGFRNIYEAIGYENN
;
A
#
# COMPACT_ATOMS: atom_id res chain seq x y z
N MET A 1 14.91 19.33 -19.11
CA MET A 1 16.32 19.22 -19.56
C MET A 1 17.32 19.55 -18.46
N LYS A 2 17.23 20.69 -17.75
CA LYS A 2 18.20 21.08 -16.69
C LYS A 2 18.56 19.98 -15.68
N LYS A 3 17.59 19.18 -15.22
CA LYS A 3 17.83 18.07 -14.26
C LYS A 3 18.72 16.93 -14.79
N PHE A 4 18.80 16.75 -16.11
CA PHE A 4 19.53 15.65 -16.75
C PHE A 4 20.80 16.12 -17.47
N PHE A 5 21.07 17.42 -17.50
CA PHE A 5 22.23 17.99 -18.20
C PHE A 5 23.57 17.40 -17.70
N LEU A 6 23.77 17.39 -16.38
CA LEU A 6 24.95 16.77 -15.77
C LEU A 6 25.05 15.27 -16.08
N LEU A 7 23.91 14.57 -16.12
CA LEU A 7 23.90 13.14 -16.44
C LEU A 7 24.36 12.90 -17.90
N ILE A 8 23.89 13.73 -18.84
CA ILE A 8 24.32 13.67 -20.24
C ILE A 8 25.82 13.93 -20.35
N LEU A 9 26.33 14.97 -19.66
CA LEU A 9 27.76 15.31 -19.66
C LEU A 9 28.63 14.14 -19.19
N PHE A 10 28.27 13.50 -18.06
CA PHE A 10 29.03 12.35 -17.55
C PHE A 10 28.96 11.14 -18.48
N ILE A 11 27.79 10.84 -19.07
CA ILE A 11 27.66 9.73 -20.02
C ILE A 11 28.52 9.96 -21.25
N VAL A 12 28.47 11.16 -21.84
CA VAL A 12 29.28 11.51 -23.02
C VAL A 12 30.77 11.49 -22.69
N SER A 13 31.16 12.01 -21.53
CA SER A 13 32.56 11.93 -21.07
C SER A 13 33.02 10.47 -20.94
N GLY A 14 32.17 9.58 -20.42
CA GLY A 14 32.46 8.15 -20.33
C GLY A 14 32.64 7.48 -21.69
N ILE A 15 31.85 7.86 -22.70
CA ILE A 15 32.01 7.38 -24.07
C ILE A 15 33.36 7.83 -24.66
N ILE A 16 33.75 9.10 -24.44
CA ILE A 16 35.01 9.66 -24.93
C ILE A 16 36.20 8.97 -24.25
N ASP A 17 36.18 8.87 -22.93
CA ASP A 17 37.24 8.22 -22.13
C ASP A 17 37.43 6.74 -22.54
N ALA A 18 36.34 5.98 -22.57
CA ALA A 18 36.38 4.58 -22.96
C ALA A 18 36.78 4.41 -24.44
N GLY A 19 36.28 5.29 -25.32
CA GLY A 19 36.61 5.26 -26.75
C GLY A 19 38.08 5.55 -27.03
N TYR A 20 38.66 6.51 -26.31
CA TYR A 20 40.10 6.79 -26.35
C TYR A 20 40.91 5.56 -25.91
N LEU A 21 40.57 4.93 -24.78
CA LEU A 21 41.26 3.72 -24.33
C LEU A 21 41.08 2.54 -25.28
N THR A 22 39.93 2.40 -25.93
CA THR A 22 39.70 1.39 -26.97
C THR A 22 40.60 1.62 -28.17
N TYR A 23 40.71 2.86 -28.65
CA TYR A 23 41.59 3.21 -29.77
C TYR A 23 43.05 2.88 -29.45
N GLU A 24 43.56 3.33 -28.30
CA GLU A 24 44.92 3.07 -27.85
C GLU A 24 45.21 1.56 -27.70
N HIS A 25 44.25 0.79 -27.18
CA HIS A 25 44.37 -0.66 -27.06
C HIS A 25 44.60 -1.34 -28.42
N TYR A 26 43.84 -0.96 -29.45
CA TYR A 26 43.99 -1.53 -30.78
C TYR A 26 45.24 -1.04 -31.52
N GLN A 27 45.72 0.17 -31.21
CA GLN A 27 47.00 0.68 -31.71
C GLN A 27 48.21 0.10 -30.95
N GLN A 28 47.98 -0.65 -29.87
CA GLN A 28 49.02 -1.18 -28.98
C GLN A 28 49.89 -0.09 -28.33
N VAL A 29 49.39 1.14 -28.25
CA VAL A 29 50.07 2.30 -27.66
C VAL A 29 49.71 2.41 -26.18
N ILE A 30 50.66 2.90 -25.36
CA ILE A 30 50.41 3.17 -23.94
C ILE A 30 49.97 4.63 -23.82
N PRO A 31 48.80 4.91 -23.22
CA PRO A 31 48.37 6.29 -23.05
C PRO A 31 49.31 7.05 -22.09
N PRO A 32 49.41 8.39 -22.20
CA PRO A 32 50.50 9.22 -21.67
C PRO A 32 50.58 9.37 -20.13
N CYS A 33 50.06 8.42 -19.36
CA CYS A 33 49.98 8.43 -17.89
C CYS A 33 50.76 7.29 -17.19
N THR A 34 51.71 6.66 -17.88
CA THR A 34 52.42 5.46 -17.40
C THR A 34 53.21 5.66 -16.11
N VAL A 35 53.67 6.88 -15.81
CA VAL A 35 54.35 7.21 -14.53
C VAL A 35 53.98 8.63 -14.13
N ASN A 36 53.11 8.79 -13.12
CA ASN A 36 52.80 10.10 -12.58
C ASN A 36 54.00 10.63 -11.77
N ARG A 37 54.57 11.80 -12.14
CA ARG A 37 55.70 12.42 -11.41
C ARG A 37 55.41 12.69 -9.93
N LEU A 38 54.14 12.84 -9.54
CA LEU A 38 53.72 13.09 -8.15
C LEU A 38 53.53 11.82 -7.29
N LEU A 39 53.27 10.65 -7.90
CA LEU A 39 53.06 9.37 -7.21
C LEU A 39 53.60 8.21 -8.08
N PRO A 40 54.93 8.11 -8.27
CA PRO A 40 55.54 7.24 -9.28
C PRO A 40 55.37 5.74 -8.99
N VAL A 41 55.23 5.37 -7.71
CA VAL A 41 55.18 3.97 -7.26
C VAL A 41 53.75 3.40 -7.36
N ALA A 42 52.72 4.24 -7.48
CA ALA A 42 51.32 3.82 -7.42
C ALA A 42 50.53 4.05 -8.73
N SER A 43 51.04 4.85 -9.68
CA SER A 43 50.30 5.23 -10.90
C SER A 43 50.99 4.73 -12.16
N ASP A 44 50.61 3.53 -12.62
CA ASP A 44 51.07 2.92 -13.87
C ASP A 44 49.88 2.43 -14.70
N CYS A 45 49.49 3.24 -15.68
CA CYS A 45 48.43 2.92 -16.63
C CYS A 45 48.76 1.72 -17.52
N GLY A 46 50.03 1.53 -17.88
CA GLY A 46 50.46 0.43 -18.75
C GLY A 46 50.31 -0.92 -18.06
N ARG A 47 50.71 -1.01 -16.79
CA ARG A 47 50.53 -2.23 -15.98
C ARG A 47 49.07 -2.62 -15.82
N VAL A 48 48.17 -1.65 -15.70
CA VAL A 48 46.73 -1.92 -15.62
C VAL A 48 46.17 -2.33 -16.98
N LEU A 49 46.42 -1.54 -18.03
CA LEU A 49 45.81 -1.71 -19.35
C LEU A 49 46.37 -2.91 -20.15
N ARG A 50 47.52 -3.45 -19.76
CA ARG A 50 48.09 -4.70 -20.32
C ARG A 50 47.92 -5.92 -19.41
N SER A 51 47.29 -5.75 -18.25
CA SER A 51 47.02 -6.88 -17.35
C SER A 51 46.06 -7.88 -18.00
N SER A 52 46.08 -9.13 -17.55
CA SER A 52 45.09 -10.14 -17.96
C SER A 52 43.64 -9.74 -17.64
N TYR A 53 43.43 -8.76 -16.75
CA TYR A 53 42.12 -8.22 -16.39
C TYR A 53 41.61 -7.13 -17.34
N SER A 54 42.46 -6.62 -18.24
CA SER A 54 42.09 -5.60 -19.22
C SER A 54 41.26 -6.14 -20.40
N VAL A 55 41.20 -7.46 -20.55
CA VAL A 55 40.43 -8.18 -21.56
C VAL A 55 39.57 -9.23 -20.86
N MET A 56 38.26 -9.20 -21.11
CA MET A 56 37.32 -10.15 -20.50
C MET A 56 36.58 -10.89 -21.62
N PHE A 57 36.65 -12.22 -21.64
CA PHE A 57 36.08 -13.06 -22.70
C PHE A 57 36.53 -12.66 -24.12
N GLY A 58 37.79 -12.22 -24.28
CA GLY A 58 38.33 -11.75 -25.56
C GLY A 58 37.90 -10.33 -25.94
N ILE A 59 37.11 -9.65 -25.12
CA ILE A 59 36.65 -8.27 -25.37
C ILE A 59 37.47 -7.30 -24.50
N PRO A 60 38.10 -6.27 -25.09
CA PRO A 60 38.79 -5.23 -24.33
C PRO A 60 37.80 -4.52 -23.40
N LEU A 61 38.18 -4.34 -22.14
CA LEU A 61 37.31 -3.74 -21.13
C LEU A 61 36.90 -2.30 -21.51
N ALA A 62 37.80 -1.54 -22.14
CA ALA A 62 37.51 -0.22 -22.68
C ALA A 62 36.36 -0.25 -23.69
N LEU A 63 36.32 -1.26 -24.57
CA LEU A 63 35.23 -1.43 -25.55
C LEU A 63 33.90 -1.77 -24.87
N ALA A 64 33.93 -2.61 -23.83
CA ALA A 64 32.75 -2.86 -23.00
C ALA A 64 32.25 -1.57 -22.31
N GLY A 65 33.17 -0.69 -21.90
CA GLY A 65 32.87 0.65 -21.39
C GLY A 65 32.13 1.52 -22.42
N VAL A 66 32.63 1.61 -23.66
CA VAL A 66 31.96 2.34 -24.75
C VAL A 66 30.54 1.84 -24.94
N PHE A 67 30.36 0.52 -25.00
CA PHE A 67 29.04 -0.08 -25.13
C PHE A 67 28.11 0.30 -23.97
N GLN A 68 28.57 0.18 -22.72
CA GLN A 68 27.78 0.48 -21.53
C GLN A 68 27.32 1.94 -21.48
N TYR A 69 28.23 2.90 -21.71
CA TYR A 69 27.87 4.32 -21.71
C TYR A 69 26.97 4.68 -22.89
N SER A 70 27.15 4.06 -24.06
CA SER A 70 26.27 4.24 -25.22
C SER A 70 24.86 3.72 -24.94
N VAL A 71 24.72 2.56 -24.30
CA VAL A 71 23.43 2.01 -23.86
C VAL A 71 22.75 2.96 -22.87
N LEU A 72 23.48 3.47 -21.87
CA LEU A 72 22.96 4.48 -20.94
C LEU A 72 22.48 5.75 -21.66
N PHE A 73 23.22 6.21 -22.67
CA PHE A 73 22.84 7.37 -23.48
C PHE A 73 21.53 7.12 -24.23
N VAL A 74 21.42 6.00 -24.95
CA VAL A 74 20.22 5.63 -25.70
C VAL A 74 19.00 5.52 -24.79
N ILE A 75 19.13 4.84 -23.64
CA ILE A 75 18.03 4.70 -22.68
C ILE A 75 17.64 6.08 -22.11
N LEU A 76 18.60 6.96 -21.85
CA LEU A 76 18.32 8.32 -21.36
C LEU A 76 17.53 9.12 -22.40
N ILE A 77 17.94 9.08 -23.67
CA ILE A 77 17.21 9.72 -24.76
C ILE A 77 15.79 9.14 -24.86
N ALA A 78 15.64 7.81 -24.84
CA ALA A 78 14.33 7.16 -24.85
C ALA A 78 13.46 7.58 -23.66
N TYR A 79 14.03 7.70 -22.46
CA TYR A 79 13.30 8.22 -21.29
C TYR A 79 12.85 9.67 -21.49
N LEU A 80 13.70 10.54 -22.04
CA LEU A 80 13.39 11.95 -22.27
C LEU A 80 12.30 12.15 -23.35
N VAL A 81 12.31 11.31 -24.38
CA VAL A 81 11.34 11.34 -25.49
C VAL A 81 10.01 10.73 -25.07
N TYR A 82 10.00 9.48 -24.60
CA TYR A 82 8.77 8.74 -24.36
C TYR A 82 8.17 8.94 -22.97
N ARG A 83 8.97 9.41 -22.00
CA ARG A 83 8.56 9.60 -20.59
C ARG A 83 7.96 8.35 -19.93
N LYS A 84 8.28 7.17 -20.45
CA LYS A 84 7.84 5.88 -19.88
C LYS A 84 8.77 5.44 -18.75
N LYS A 85 8.17 5.01 -17.64
CA LYS A 85 8.88 4.50 -16.44
C LYS A 85 9.83 3.34 -16.73
N VAL A 86 9.54 2.52 -17.74
CA VAL A 86 10.38 1.38 -18.13
C VAL A 86 11.82 1.83 -18.42
N PHE A 87 12.01 2.96 -19.10
CA PHE A 87 13.34 3.49 -19.39
C PHE A 87 14.03 4.03 -18.13
N ALA A 88 13.30 4.66 -17.20
CA ALA A 88 13.84 5.04 -15.90
C ALA A 88 14.33 3.83 -15.10
N PHE A 89 13.60 2.71 -15.15
CA PHE A 89 14.01 1.48 -14.47
C PHE A 89 15.29 0.91 -15.07
N TRP A 90 15.39 0.89 -16.40
CA TRP A 90 16.61 0.47 -17.09
C TRP A 90 17.80 1.39 -16.77
N LEU A 91 17.62 2.72 -16.71
CA LEU A 91 18.69 3.64 -16.26
C LEU A 91 19.18 3.30 -14.86
N ILE A 92 18.25 3.06 -13.93
CA ILE A 92 18.60 2.71 -12.54
C ILE A 92 19.39 1.39 -12.51
N ILE A 93 18.91 0.35 -13.19
CA ILE A 93 19.56 -0.96 -13.25
C ILE A 93 20.96 -0.84 -13.87
N GLN A 94 21.09 -0.17 -15.02
CA GLN A 94 22.37 -0.01 -15.71
C GLN A 94 23.37 0.82 -14.89
N SER A 95 22.90 1.83 -14.13
CA SER A 95 23.76 2.59 -13.23
C SER A 95 24.30 1.76 -12.05
N ILE A 96 23.51 0.80 -11.55
CA ILE A 96 23.94 -0.15 -10.50
C ILE A 96 25.00 -1.10 -11.06
N ILE A 97 24.76 -1.66 -12.25
CA ILE A 97 25.72 -2.53 -12.95
C ILE A 97 27.05 -1.78 -13.13
N GLY A 98 27.01 -0.56 -13.67
CA GLY A 98 28.22 0.25 -13.89
C GLY A 98 29.04 0.48 -12.62
N VAL A 99 28.40 0.78 -11.49
CA VAL A 99 29.09 0.95 -10.20
C VAL A 99 29.66 -0.36 -9.66
N ILE A 100 28.95 -1.49 -9.79
CA ILE A 100 29.46 -2.80 -9.35
C ILE A 100 30.73 -3.16 -10.13
N PHE A 101 30.71 -3.04 -11.45
CA PHE A 101 31.88 -3.29 -12.28
C PHE A 101 33.01 -2.31 -11.98
N SER A 102 32.71 -1.01 -11.84
CA SER A 102 33.72 0.00 -11.48
C SER A 102 34.37 -0.30 -10.13
N ALA A 103 33.58 -0.69 -9.13
CA ALA A 103 34.11 -1.07 -7.81
C ALA A 103 35.00 -2.32 -7.90
N TYR A 104 34.60 -3.32 -8.68
CA TYR A 104 35.40 -4.52 -8.92
C TYR A 104 36.74 -4.19 -9.59
N PHE A 105 36.75 -3.39 -10.65
CA PHE A 105 38.01 -3.02 -11.31
C PHE A 105 38.87 -2.10 -10.47
N MET A 106 38.28 -1.24 -9.64
CA MET A 106 39.04 -0.49 -8.63
C MET A 106 39.70 -1.41 -7.60
N TYR A 107 39.02 -2.48 -7.17
CA TYR A 107 39.62 -3.51 -6.33
C TYR A 107 40.78 -4.22 -7.04
N ILE A 108 40.64 -4.58 -8.32
CA ILE A 108 41.73 -5.18 -9.09
C ILE A 108 42.94 -4.23 -9.17
N GLN A 109 42.72 -2.95 -9.49
CA GLN A 109 43.80 -1.96 -9.56
C GLN A 109 44.55 -1.81 -8.22
N LEU A 110 43.81 -1.59 -7.12
CA LEU A 110 44.42 -1.27 -5.83
C LEU A 110 44.90 -2.50 -5.06
N GLY A 111 44.13 -3.60 -5.09
CA GLY A 111 44.37 -4.80 -4.30
C GLY A 111 45.26 -5.82 -5.00
N VAL A 112 45.01 -6.07 -6.29
CA VAL A 112 45.70 -7.14 -7.04
C VAL A 112 46.93 -6.60 -7.76
N LEU A 113 46.74 -5.58 -8.59
CA LEU A 113 47.81 -5.00 -9.40
C LEU A 113 48.69 -4.03 -8.61
N LYS A 114 48.16 -3.47 -7.52
CA LYS A 114 48.80 -2.42 -6.71
C LYS A 114 49.29 -1.25 -7.58
N SER A 115 48.48 -0.88 -8.58
CA SER A 115 48.78 0.19 -9.54
C SER A 115 47.50 0.81 -10.06
N ILE A 116 47.51 2.12 -10.29
CA ILE A 116 46.36 2.94 -10.65
C ILE A 116 46.51 3.44 -12.08
N CYS A 117 45.47 3.27 -12.90
CA CYS A 117 45.33 3.93 -14.19
C CYS A 117 44.39 5.14 -14.04
N ILE A 118 44.86 6.34 -14.40
CA ILE A 118 44.08 7.57 -14.26
C ILE A 118 42.78 7.54 -15.06
N TYR A 119 42.80 6.98 -16.27
CA TYR A 119 41.62 6.84 -17.13
C TYR A 119 40.61 5.85 -16.53
N CYS A 120 41.06 4.67 -16.08
CA CYS A 120 40.17 3.71 -15.41
C CYS A 120 39.57 4.28 -14.12
N THR A 121 40.36 5.04 -13.35
CA THR A 121 39.87 5.76 -12.16
C THR A 121 38.89 6.86 -12.54
N TYR A 122 39.13 7.60 -13.63
CA TYR A 122 38.20 8.60 -14.14
C TYR A 122 36.87 7.96 -14.57
N SER A 123 36.91 6.85 -15.30
CA SER A 123 35.73 6.06 -15.66
C SER A 123 34.95 5.58 -14.42
N ALA A 124 35.65 5.14 -13.37
CA ALA A 124 35.01 4.79 -12.11
C ALA A 124 34.31 6.02 -11.49
N ILE A 125 34.98 7.17 -11.40
CA ILE A 125 34.39 8.42 -10.91
C ILE A 125 33.13 8.80 -11.71
N ILE A 126 33.17 8.68 -13.04
CA ILE A 126 32.02 8.90 -13.91
C ILE A 126 30.87 7.95 -13.54
N SER A 127 31.14 6.65 -13.44
CA SER A 127 30.12 5.64 -13.11
C SER A 127 29.47 5.87 -11.75
N PHE A 128 30.25 6.20 -10.71
CA PHE A 128 29.72 6.59 -9.40
C PHE A 128 28.89 7.88 -9.50
N SER A 129 29.36 8.88 -10.23
CA SER A 129 28.64 10.16 -10.42
C SER A 129 27.28 9.93 -11.11
N ILE A 130 27.26 9.15 -12.19
CA ILE A 130 26.04 8.73 -12.91
C ILE A 130 25.07 8.06 -11.94
N PHE A 131 25.54 7.09 -11.14
CA PHE A 131 24.73 6.38 -10.16
C PHE A 131 24.11 7.32 -9.13
N PHE A 132 24.89 8.22 -8.51
CA PHE A 132 24.35 9.15 -7.51
C PHE A 132 23.36 10.15 -8.12
N ILE A 133 23.64 10.65 -9.33
CA ILE A 133 22.73 11.56 -10.05
C ILE A 133 21.42 10.87 -10.38
N ILE A 134 21.47 9.66 -10.97
CA ILE A 134 20.27 8.87 -11.28
C ILE A 134 19.46 8.59 -10.02
N ASN A 135 20.10 8.17 -8.93
CA ASN A 135 19.45 7.90 -7.64
C ASN A 135 18.80 9.14 -7.00
N LYS A 136 19.33 10.34 -7.30
CA LYS A 136 18.78 11.62 -6.84
C LYS A 136 17.63 12.10 -7.71
N VAL A 137 17.81 12.09 -9.03
CA VAL A 137 16.85 12.62 -10.01
C VAL A 137 15.64 11.71 -10.17
N LEU A 138 15.84 10.39 -10.22
CA LEU A 138 14.79 9.37 -10.39
C LEU A 138 14.34 8.77 -9.05
N ARG A 139 14.24 9.59 -8.01
CA ARG A 139 13.90 9.13 -6.65
C ARG A 139 12.53 8.44 -6.58
N LYS A 140 11.52 8.96 -7.28
CA LYS A 140 10.15 8.43 -7.32
C LYS A 140 10.12 7.10 -8.08
N GLU A 141 10.74 7.04 -9.24
CA GLU A 141 10.84 5.85 -10.09
C GLU A 141 11.66 4.74 -9.41
N ARG A 142 12.75 5.07 -8.71
CA ARG A 142 13.50 4.09 -7.90
C ARG A 142 12.65 3.50 -6.79
N PHE A 143 11.82 4.32 -6.16
CA PHE A 143 10.89 3.84 -5.14
C PHE A 143 9.83 2.93 -5.75
N ASP A 144 9.24 3.31 -6.90
CA ASP A 144 8.31 2.48 -7.67
C ASP A 144 8.94 1.12 -8.04
N LEU A 145 10.15 1.13 -8.61
CA LEU A 145 10.89 -0.07 -8.97
C LEU A 145 11.08 -0.99 -7.77
N ARG A 146 11.43 -0.44 -6.60
CA ARG A 146 11.55 -1.20 -5.36
C ARG A 146 10.22 -1.87 -4.98
N LEU A 147 9.11 -1.13 -5.02
CA LEU A 147 7.80 -1.72 -4.71
C LEU A 147 7.41 -2.81 -5.72
N LYS A 148 7.72 -2.62 -7.01
CA LYS A 148 7.49 -3.63 -8.06
C LYS A 148 8.29 -4.89 -7.83
N VAL A 149 9.57 -4.78 -7.51
CA VAL A 149 10.42 -5.94 -7.16
C VAL A 149 9.86 -6.67 -5.93
N ILE A 150 9.47 -5.94 -4.87
CA ILE A 150 8.84 -6.55 -3.69
C ILE A 150 7.53 -7.25 -4.06
N SER A 151 6.72 -6.63 -4.92
CA SER A 151 5.46 -7.20 -5.41
C SER A 151 5.68 -8.51 -6.17
N ILE A 152 6.64 -8.54 -7.10
CA ILE A 152 6.99 -9.74 -7.86
C ILE A 152 7.45 -10.85 -6.91
N ILE A 153 8.40 -10.56 -6.00
CA ILE A 153 8.87 -11.54 -5.03
C ILE A 153 7.72 -12.05 -4.15
N TYR A 154 6.85 -11.17 -3.67
CA TYR A 154 5.71 -11.58 -2.87
C TYR A 154 4.77 -12.48 -3.67
N GLN A 155 4.37 -12.06 -4.88
CA GLN A 155 3.32 -12.74 -5.64
C GLN A 155 3.76 -14.08 -6.21
N TYR A 156 5.03 -14.21 -6.60
CA TYR A 156 5.56 -15.42 -7.24
C TYR A 156 6.33 -16.33 -6.29
N VAL A 157 6.75 -15.85 -5.12
CA VAL A 157 7.51 -16.65 -4.14
C VAL A 157 6.75 -16.78 -2.81
N ALA A 158 6.50 -15.68 -2.11
CA ALA A 158 5.96 -15.75 -0.75
C ALA A 158 4.48 -16.18 -0.71
N LYS A 159 3.64 -15.64 -1.60
CA LYS A 159 2.20 -15.90 -1.66
C LYS A 159 1.90 -17.37 -1.97
N PRO A 160 2.49 -18.02 -2.98
CA PRO A 160 2.28 -19.46 -3.21
C PRO A 160 2.56 -20.29 -1.95
N ILE A 161 3.67 -20.01 -1.25
CA ILE A 161 4.01 -20.69 0.01
C ILE A 161 2.94 -20.44 1.07
N PHE A 162 2.54 -19.18 1.32
CA PHE A 162 1.50 -18.86 2.31
C PHE A 162 0.14 -19.47 1.97
N PHE A 163 -0.14 -19.68 0.68
CA PHE A 163 -1.41 -20.22 0.20
C PHE A 163 -1.51 -21.74 0.41
N MET A 164 -0.40 -22.42 0.72
CA MET A 164 -0.37 -23.84 1.12
C MET A 164 -0.88 -24.07 2.55
N PHE A 165 -0.89 -23.03 3.40
CA PHE A 165 -1.28 -23.14 4.81
C PHE A 165 -2.68 -22.58 5.08
N ASP A 166 -3.29 -22.98 6.19
CA ASP A 166 -4.56 -22.44 6.66
C ASP A 166 -4.54 -20.89 6.73
N PRO A 167 -5.54 -20.20 6.15
CA PRO A 167 -5.55 -18.74 6.12
C PRO A 167 -5.69 -18.08 7.50
N GLU A 168 -6.35 -18.72 8.47
CA GLU A 168 -6.46 -18.17 9.83
C GLU A 168 -5.13 -18.30 10.57
N PHE A 169 -4.42 -19.41 10.42
CA PHE A 169 -3.06 -19.58 10.92
C PHE A 169 -2.12 -18.50 10.35
N ILE A 170 -2.07 -18.36 9.03
CA ILE A 170 -1.22 -17.35 8.37
C ILE A 170 -1.57 -15.94 8.83
N HIS A 171 -2.86 -15.61 8.94
CA HIS A 171 -3.29 -14.31 9.44
C HIS A 171 -2.80 -14.06 10.87
N ASN A 172 -2.98 -15.01 11.79
CA ASN A 172 -2.54 -14.86 13.18
C ASN A 172 -1.01 -14.70 13.27
N THR A 173 -0.25 -15.45 12.46
CA THR A 173 1.21 -15.34 12.36
C THR A 173 1.63 -13.94 11.89
N HIS A 174 0.97 -13.40 10.86
CA HIS A 174 1.24 -12.03 10.39
C HIS A 174 0.88 -10.97 11.44
N ILE A 175 -0.21 -11.15 12.18
CA ILE A 175 -0.60 -10.27 13.28
C ILE A 175 0.47 -10.27 14.37
N PHE A 176 0.97 -11.44 14.76
CA PHE A 176 2.03 -11.60 15.75
C PHE A 176 3.33 -10.90 15.32
N PHE A 177 3.84 -11.21 14.12
CA PHE A 177 5.06 -10.58 13.62
C PHE A 177 4.89 -9.07 13.40
N GLY A 178 3.73 -8.62 12.91
CA GLY A 178 3.44 -7.20 12.77
C GLY A 178 3.44 -6.46 14.10
N GLU A 179 2.89 -7.06 15.16
CA GLU A 179 2.95 -6.50 16.51
C GLU A 179 4.39 -6.40 17.03
N LEU A 180 5.17 -7.48 16.87
CA LEU A 180 6.57 -7.50 17.27
C LEU A 180 7.38 -6.43 16.53
N LEU A 181 7.26 -6.35 15.20
CA LEU A 181 7.95 -5.36 14.38
C LEU A 181 7.54 -3.93 14.73
N GLY A 182 6.27 -3.70 15.09
CA GLY A 182 5.77 -2.39 15.53
C GLY A 182 6.38 -1.91 16.86
N LYS A 183 6.86 -2.83 17.70
CA LYS A 183 7.50 -2.53 18.99
C LYS A 183 9.01 -2.33 18.88
N THR A 184 9.65 -2.76 17.80
CA THR A 184 11.12 -2.69 17.64
C THR A 184 11.58 -1.52 16.76
N PHE A 185 12.91 -1.33 16.66
CA PHE A 185 13.51 -0.35 15.74
C PHE A 185 13.32 -0.72 14.26
N LEU A 186 13.04 -1.99 13.95
CA LEU A 186 12.85 -2.48 12.58
C LEU A 186 11.70 -1.76 11.86
N LYS A 187 10.71 -1.20 12.58
CA LYS A 187 9.68 -0.37 11.96
C LYS A 187 10.22 0.83 11.21
N LYS A 188 11.40 1.37 11.58
CA LYS A 188 12.06 2.47 10.85
C LYS A 188 12.58 2.00 9.50
N TYR A 189 13.19 0.81 9.45
CA TYR A 189 13.63 0.19 8.21
C TYR A 189 12.44 -0.14 7.30
N ILE A 190 11.38 -0.74 7.86
CA ILE A 190 10.13 -1.01 7.12
C ILE A 190 9.54 0.29 6.59
N ASN A 191 9.52 1.36 7.40
CA ASN A 191 9.05 2.67 6.95
C ASN A 191 9.85 3.20 5.77
N TRP A 192 11.19 3.17 5.82
CA TRP A 192 12.04 3.60 4.70
C TRP A 192 11.83 2.74 3.45
N LYS A 193 11.58 1.44 3.62
CA LYS A 193 11.42 0.49 2.52
C LYS A 193 10.06 0.61 1.83
N PHE A 194 8.99 0.76 2.60
CA PHE A 194 7.62 0.66 2.11
C PHE A 194 6.83 1.96 2.09
N ASN A 195 7.05 2.91 3.01
CA ASN A 195 6.12 4.03 3.19
C ASN A 195 6.26 5.12 2.10
N TYR A 196 5.23 5.25 1.26
CA TYR A 196 5.08 6.37 0.33
C TYR A 196 4.15 7.43 0.90
N GLN A 197 4.55 8.70 0.79
CA GLN A 197 3.73 9.84 1.21
C GLN A 197 3.76 10.94 0.16
N SER A 198 2.62 11.61 0.02
CA SER A 198 2.43 12.69 -0.94
C SER A 198 1.56 13.78 -0.34
N SER A 199 1.92 15.05 -0.56
CA SER A 199 1.10 16.18 -0.16
C SER A 199 -0.22 16.23 -0.93
N LYS A 200 -0.23 15.78 -2.20
CA LYS A 200 -1.43 15.76 -3.07
C LYS A 200 -2.53 14.84 -2.55
N LEU A 201 -2.16 13.89 -1.69
CA LEU A 201 -3.04 12.87 -1.12
C LEU A 201 -3.52 13.20 0.30
N LYS A 202 -3.05 14.31 0.89
CA LYS A 202 -3.37 14.69 2.27
C LYS A 202 -4.77 15.30 2.39
N GLN A 203 -5.51 14.69 3.32
CA GLN A 203 -6.89 14.86 3.73
C GLN A 203 -7.22 15.72 4.95
N LYS A 204 -8.21 16.61 4.95
CA LYS A 204 -9.01 16.92 6.15
C LYS A 204 -10.46 16.55 5.89
N VAL A 205 -10.89 15.44 6.49
CA VAL A 205 -12.22 14.86 6.27
C VAL A 205 -12.90 14.67 7.62
N ALA A 206 -14.14 15.16 7.76
CA ALA A 206 -14.87 15.13 9.03
C ALA A 206 -14.07 15.70 10.24
N GLY A 207 -13.24 16.72 10.00
CA GLY A 207 -12.38 17.33 11.01
C GLY A 207 -11.09 16.58 11.32
N ILE A 208 -10.81 15.44 10.68
CA ILE A 208 -9.64 14.59 10.91
C ILE A 208 -8.62 14.79 9.79
N ASN A 209 -7.35 14.94 10.17
CA ASN A 209 -6.24 15.01 9.23
C ASN A 209 -5.79 13.59 8.81
N PHE A 210 -6.07 13.21 7.58
CA PHE A 210 -5.63 11.96 6.96
C PHE A 210 -4.36 12.22 6.16
N ILE A 211 -3.29 11.45 6.42
CA ILE A 211 -2.01 11.64 5.74
C ILE A 211 -1.94 10.97 4.35
N GLY A 212 -2.97 10.19 4.02
CA GLY A 212 -3.17 9.51 2.75
C GLY A 212 -4.58 8.90 2.69
N PRO A 213 -5.09 8.55 1.49
CA PRO A 213 -6.47 8.13 1.30
C PRO A 213 -6.74 6.66 1.59
N VAL A 214 -5.69 5.84 1.71
CA VAL A 214 -5.85 4.39 1.88
C VAL A 214 -5.71 4.02 3.35
N GLY A 215 -6.71 3.33 3.88
CA GLY A 215 -6.74 2.83 5.25
C GLY A 215 -6.98 1.34 5.36
N LEU A 216 -6.59 0.76 6.50
CA LEU A 216 -6.94 -0.62 6.83
C LEU A 216 -8.42 -0.68 7.22
N ALA A 217 -9.18 -1.55 6.54
CA ALA A 217 -10.59 -1.77 6.90
C ALA A 217 -10.72 -2.55 8.22
N ALA A 218 -11.83 -2.34 8.94
CA ALA A 218 -12.19 -3.20 10.07
C ALA A 218 -12.39 -4.66 9.60
N GLY A 219 -11.99 -5.61 10.44
CA GLY A 219 -12.03 -7.05 10.17
C GLY A 219 -10.66 -7.70 9.98
N PHE A 220 -9.57 -6.92 10.07
CA PHE A 220 -8.21 -7.45 10.04
C PHE A 220 -7.53 -7.43 11.41
N ASP A 221 -7.43 -6.26 12.05
CA ASP A 221 -6.82 -6.12 13.37
C ASP A 221 -7.89 -6.02 14.49
N TYR A 222 -8.37 -7.18 14.93
CA TYR A 222 -9.39 -7.30 15.98
C TYR A 222 -8.89 -6.99 17.39
N GLU A 223 -7.57 -6.90 17.58
CA GLU A 223 -6.96 -6.78 18.91
C GLU A 223 -6.04 -5.56 19.04
N ALA A 224 -6.10 -4.65 18.07
CA ALA A 224 -5.26 -3.46 17.99
C ALA A 224 -3.74 -3.79 18.09
N LYS A 225 -3.34 -4.91 17.49
CA LYS A 225 -1.96 -5.44 17.51
C LYS A 225 -1.07 -4.78 16.46
N LEU A 226 -1.62 -4.31 15.35
CA LEU A 226 -0.87 -3.75 14.23
C LEU A 226 -0.77 -2.22 14.24
N THR A 227 -1.43 -1.56 15.21
CA THR A 227 -1.57 -0.09 15.27
C THR A 227 -0.25 0.69 15.24
N GLN A 228 0.88 0.04 15.54
CA GLN A 228 2.22 0.65 15.59
C GLN A 228 3.07 0.41 14.33
N ILE A 229 2.65 -0.49 13.42
CA ILE A 229 3.41 -0.82 12.19
C ILE A 229 2.72 -0.36 10.90
N LEU A 230 1.39 -0.19 10.90
CA LEU A 230 0.62 0.08 9.67
C LEU A 230 1.04 1.38 8.95
N TYR A 231 1.41 2.43 9.70
CA TYR A 231 2.00 3.65 9.12
C TYR A 231 3.24 3.35 8.28
N SER A 232 4.10 2.44 8.74
CA SER A 232 5.33 2.07 8.03
C SER A 232 5.07 1.34 6.72
N LEU A 233 3.87 0.82 6.50
CA LEU A 233 3.45 0.17 5.24
C LEU A 233 2.79 1.15 4.26
N GLY A 234 2.62 2.43 4.63
CA GLY A 234 2.00 3.45 3.78
C GLY A 234 0.52 3.70 4.06
N PHE A 235 -0.08 3.07 5.06
CA PHE A 235 -1.48 3.35 5.41
C PHE A 235 -1.62 4.80 5.91
N GLY A 236 -2.65 5.49 5.42
CA GLY A 236 -3.00 6.84 5.81
C GLY A 236 -3.92 6.92 7.03
N PHE A 237 -4.64 5.83 7.34
CA PHE A 237 -5.45 5.63 8.54
C PHE A 237 -5.70 4.13 8.78
N GLN A 238 -6.33 3.79 9.90
CA GLN A 238 -6.62 2.39 10.25
C GLN A 238 -7.90 2.29 11.06
N THR A 239 -8.65 1.19 10.89
CA THR A 239 -9.79 0.86 11.75
C THR A 239 -9.56 -0.48 12.45
N VAL A 240 -9.60 -0.48 13.79
CA VAL A 240 -9.56 -1.73 14.59
C VAL A 240 -10.97 -2.28 14.83
N GLY A 241 -11.05 -3.59 15.05
CA GLY A 241 -12.32 -4.28 15.30
C GLY A 241 -12.86 -5.01 14.07
N THR A 242 -14.15 -5.28 13.97
CA THR A 242 -15.24 -4.77 14.84
C THR A 242 -15.18 -5.30 16.27
N MET A 243 -15.25 -4.37 17.23
CA MET A 243 -15.28 -4.60 18.67
C MET A 243 -16.71 -4.73 19.14
N THR A 244 -16.92 -5.58 20.13
CA THR A 244 -18.22 -5.73 20.79
C THR A 244 -18.05 -5.63 22.30
N ARG A 245 -19.12 -5.36 23.04
CA ARG A 245 -19.02 -5.18 24.50
C ARG A 245 -18.48 -6.42 25.18
N LEU A 246 -19.04 -7.57 24.82
CA LEU A 246 -18.67 -8.89 25.30
C LEU A 246 -17.68 -9.56 24.33
N PRO A 247 -16.73 -10.38 24.83
CA PRO A 247 -15.83 -11.15 23.99
C PRO A 247 -16.57 -12.20 23.17
N TYR A 248 -15.97 -12.61 22.06
CA TYR A 248 -16.44 -13.70 21.22
C TYR A 248 -15.28 -14.40 20.50
N GLU A 249 -15.22 -15.72 20.60
CA GLU A 249 -14.14 -16.55 20.01
C GLU A 249 -14.22 -16.70 18.49
N GLY A 250 -15.35 -16.26 17.91
CA GLY A 250 -15.68 -16.41 16.49
C GLY A 250 -16.58 -17.62 16.22
N ASN A 251 -17.17 -17.65 15.03
CA ASN A 251 -18.02 -18.77 14.61
C ASN A 251 -17.19 -20.07 14.51
N PRO A 252 -17.85 -21.25 14.46
CA PRO A 252 -17.18 -22.52 14.17
C PRO A 252 -16.35 -22.46 12.88
N LYS A 253 -15.22 -23.18 12.88
CA LYS A 253 -14.34 -23.27 11.71
C LYS A 253 -15.04 -23.99 10.54
N PRO A 254 -14.66 -23.70 9.27
CA PRO A 254 -13.67 -22.72 8.85
C PRO A 254 -14.19 -21.27 8.95
N ARG A 255 -13.36 -20.37 9.50
CA ARG A 255 -13.69 -18.94 9.65
C ARG A 255 -13.12 -18.07 8.55
N LEU A 256 -12.11 -18.57 7.84
CA LEU A 256 -11.48 -17.94 6.70
C LEU A 256 -11.24 -18.98 5.63
N GLY A 257 -11.43 -18.59 4.37
CA GLY A 257 -11.12 -19.38 3.20
C GLY A 257 -10.54 -18.49 2.10
N ARG A 258 -9.72 -19.06 1.23
CA ARG A 258 -9.18 -18.36 0.06
C ARG A 258 -9.87 -18.88 -1.20
N LEU A 259 -10.21 -17.96 -2.10
CA LEU A 259 -10.75 -18.24 -3.43
C LEU A 259 -9.80 -17.58 -4.45
N PRO A 260 -8.64 -18.20 -4.76
CA PRO A 260 -7.62 -17.60 -5.61
C PRO A 260 -8.09 -17.17 -7.01
N LYS A 261 -8.87 -18.01 -7.71
CA LYS A 261 -9.39 -17.70 -9.04
C LYS A 261 -10.33 -16.49 -9.00
N SER A 262 -11.13 -16.41 -7.93
CA SER A 262 -12.09 -15.31 -7.69
C SER A 262 -11.44 -14.05 -7.11
N GLN A 263 -10.14 -14.06 -6.79
CA GLN A 263 -9.45 -13.01 -6.02
C GLN A 263 -10.26 -12.58 -4.77
N SER A 264 -10.71 -13.58 -4.00
CA SER A 264 -11.68 -13.38 -2.91
C SER A 264 -11.29 -14.17 -1.65
N LEU A 265 -11.78 -13.72 -0.50
CA LEU A 265 -11.75 -14.51 0.73
C LEU A 265 -13.18 -14.82 1.17
N MET A 266 -13.40 -16.06 1.60
CA MET A 266 -14.55 -16.42 2.41
C MET A 266 -14.26 -16.02 3.86
N VAL A 267 -15.21 -15.36 4.51
CA VAL A 267 -15.11 -14.91 5.90
C VAL A 267 -16.35 -15.35 6.66
N ASN A 268 -16.14 -15.99 7.81
CA ASN A 268 -17.13 -16.48 8.76
C ASN A 268 -16.66 -16.24 10.21
N LYS A 269 -16.13 -15.05 10.52
CA LYS A 269 -15.59 -14.73 11.87
C LYS A 269 -16.64 -14.25 12.88
N GLY A 270 -17.75 -13.66 12.42
CA GLY A 270 -18.84 -13.21 13.29
C GLY A 270 -18.41 -12.24 14.41
N TYR A 271 -17.59 -11.23 14.10
CA TYR A 271 -17.02 -10.30 15.10
C TYR A 271 -16.18 -10.97 16.19
N LYS A 272 -15.35 -11.96 15.87
CA LYS A 272 -14.32 -12.48 16.79
C LYS A 272 -13.51 -11.33 17.42
N ASN A 273 -13.53 -11.19 18.75
CA ASN A 273 -12.77 -10.17 19.50
C ASN A 273 -12.68 -10.50 21.01
N ILE A 274 -11.74 -9.89 21.71
CA ILE A 274 -11.51 -10.11 23.16
C ILE A 274 -12.34 -9.18 24.08
N GLY A 275 -13.32 -8.46 23.53
CA GLY A 275 -14.20 -7.56 24.26
C GLY A 275 -13.68 -6.12 24.37
N ALA A 276 -14.60 -5.16 24.32
CA ALA A 276 -14.29 -3.73 24.30
C ALA A 276 -13.51 -3.24 25.54
N LYS A 277 -13.68 -3.89 26.71
CA LYS A 277 -12.98 -3.49 27.95
C LYS A 277 -11.47 -3.74 27.90
N LEU A 278 -11.03 -4.88 27.37
CA LEU A 278 -9.60 -5.18 27.27
C LEU A 278 -8.94 -4.30 26.21
N ILE A 279 -9.62 -4.13 25.06
CA ILE A 279 -9.09 -3.32 23.96
C ILE A 279 -9.04 -1.83 24.30
N SER A 280 -10.07 -1.28 24.95
CA SER A 280 -10.05 0.12 25.36
C SER A 280 -8.93 0.42 26.36
N ASN A 281 -8.69 -0.49 27.32
CA ASN A 281 -7.55 -0.39 28.23
C ASN A 281 -6.19 -0.48 27.53
N LYS A 282 -6.06 -1.32 26.50
CA LYS A 282 -4.84 -1.37 25.67
C LYS A 282 -4.63 -0.06 24.91
N LEU A 283 -5.68 0.46 24.28
CA LEU A 283 -5.61 1.64 23.42
C LEU A 283 -5.37 2.95 24.17
N LYS A 284 -5.83 3.09 25.42
CA LYS A 284 -5.70 4.35 26.19
C LYS A 284 -4.25 4.81 26.35
N ASN A 285 -3.32 3.85 26.44
CA ASN A 285 -1.90 4.10 26.67
C ASN A 285 -1.07 4.20 25.37
N MET A 286 -1.70 4.03 24.20
CA MET A 286 -0.99 4.03 22.91
C MET A 286 -1.02 5.41 22.27
N ASN A 287 -0.03 5.69 21.42
CA ASN A 287 -0.01 6.84 20.53
C ASN A 287 0.02 6.36 19.08
N PHE A 288 -0.65 7.07 18.18
CA PHE A 288 -0.82 6.65 16.79
C PHE A 288 -0.23 7.70 15.85
N LYS A 289 0.51 7.25 14.83
CA LYS A 289 1.06 8.13 13.78
C LYS A 289 0.04 8.49 12.71
N ILE A 290 -1.05 7.73 12.64
CA ILE A 290 -2.15 7.88 11.69
C ILE A 290 -3.48 7.82 12.42
N PRO A 291 -4.55 8.40 11.87
CA PRO A 291 -5.87 8.34 12.48
C PRO A 291 -6.31 6.90 12.76
N LEU A 292 -6.79 6.68 13.98
CA LEU A 292 -7.35 5.42 14.43
C LEU A 292 -8.88 5.51 14.49
N GLY A 293 -9.57 4.64 13.77
CA GLY A 293 -10.98 4.34 13.92
C GLY A 293 -11.20 3.13 14.83
N ILE A 294 -12.32 3.11 15.56
CA ILE A 294 -12.79 1.92 16.28
C ILE A 294 -14.12 1.52 15.68
N SER A 295 -14.16 0.32 15.09
CA SER A 295 -15.39 -0.29 14.61
C SER A 295 -16.13 -0.94 15.77
N ILE A 296 -17.41 -0.60 15.97
CA ILE A 296 -18.28 -1.11 17.04
C ILE A 296 -19.49 -1.78 16.41
N GLY A 297 -19.84 -2.96 16.92
CA GLY A 297 -21.04 -3.71 16.53
C GLY A 297 -21.68 -4.38 17.74
N ALA A 298 -22.83 -5.00 17.52
CA ALA A 298 -23.50 -5.79 18.56
C ALA A 298 -22.71 -7.08 18.84
N SER A 299 -22.57 -7.43 20.12
CA SER A 299 -22.00 -8.72 20.53
C SER A 299 -22.70 -9.91 19.87
N ASN A 300 -21.90 -10.77 19.23
CA ASN A 300 -22.37 -11.98 18.55
C ASN A 300 -22.50 -13.15 19.53
N ASN A 301 -23.42 -13.06 20.49
CA ASN A 301 -23.69 -14.14 21.43
C ASN A 301 -25.17 -14.25 21.77
N ARG A 302 -25.60 -15.41 22.27
CA ARG A 302 -27.02 -15.69 22.57
C ARG A 302 -27.65 -14.78 23.63
N GLN A 303 -26.86 -14.06 24.43
CA GLN A 303 -27.38 -13.14 25.45
C GLN A 303 -27.93 -11.85 24.82
N VAL A 304 -27.36 -11.43 23.69
CA VAL A 304 -27.80 -10.26 22.92
C VAL A 304 -28.74 -10.72 21.80
N ASN A 305 -29.97 -11.09 22.16
CA ASN A 305 -30.92 -11.72 21.25
C ASN A 305 -32.11 -10.82 20.83
N THR A 306 -32.15 -9.55 21.26
CA THR A 306 -33.20 -8.61 20.86
C THR A 306 -32.59 -7.28 20.42
N ILE A 307 -33.33 -6.51 19.61
CA ILE A 307 -32.90 -5.19 19.11
C ILE A 307 -32.56 -4.25 20.28
N ASN A 308 -33.40 -4.17 21.31
CA ASN A 308 -33.13 -3.32 22.49
C ASN A 308 -31.84 -3.73 23.22
N LYS A 309 -31.59 -5.04 23.39
CA LYS A 309 -30.34 -5.53 24.00
C LYS A 309 -29.14 -5.21 23.12
N ALA A 310 -29.26 -5.35 21.80
CA ALA A 310 -28.20 -5.03 20.84
C ALA A 310 -27.87 -3.53 20.82
N ILE A 311 -28.88 -2.66 20.83
CA ILE A 311 -28.72 -1.21 20.96
C ILE A 311 -28.02 -0.85 22.28
N LYS A 312 -28.43 -1.46 23.39
CA LYS A 312 -27.77 -1.27 24.68
C LYS A 312 -26.31 -1.72 24.64
N ASP A 313 -26.03 -2.88 24.04
CA ASP A 313 -24.68 -3.43 23.91
C ASP A 313 -23.74 -2.50 23.12
N ILE A 314 -24.24 -1.98 21.98
CA ILE A 314 -23.53 -1.01 21.14
C ILE A 314 -23.28 0.29 21.92
N THR A 315 -24.32 0.86 22.54
CA THR A 315 -24.21 2.14 23.26
C THR A 315 -23.31 2.04 24.50
N ASP A 316 -23.34 0.93 25.22
CA ASP A 316 -22.41 0.66 26.33
C ASP A 316 -20.96 0.54 25.85
N SER A 317 -20.73 -0.04 24.66
CA SER A 317 -19.40 -0.08 24.04
C SER A 317 -18.88 1.32 23.73
N PHE A 318 -19.71 2.19 23.14
CA PHE A 318 -19.35 3.59 22.92
C PHE A 318 -19.00 4.32 24.22
N LYS A 319 -19.87 4.23 25.24
CA LYS A 319 -19.64 4.83 26.56
C LYS A 319 -18.32 4.37 27.17
N LEU A 320 -17.98 3.09 27.02
CA LEU A 320 -16.75 2.52 27.54
C LEU A 320 -15.50 3.15 26.91
N PHE A 321 -15.46 3.27 25.57
CA PHE A 321 -14.34 3.89 24.87
C PHE A 321 -14.21 5.39 25.20
N GLU A 322 -15.34 6.11 25.28
CA GLU A 322 -15.34 7.54 25.65
C GLU A 322 -14.90 7.74 27.11
N LYS A 323 -15.42 6.95 28.06
CA LYS A 323 -15.03 7.00 29.48
C LYS A 323 -13.54 6.74 29.69
N LEU A 324 -12.98 5.79 28.95
CA LEU A 324 -11.55 5.47 29.01
C LEU A 324 -10.67 6.40 28.17
N LYS A 325 -11.26 7.44 27.57
CA LYS A 325 -10.58 8.48 26.80
C LYS A 325 -9.62 7.90 25.76
N THR A 326 -10.04 6.85 25.06
CA THR A 326 -9.20 6.26 24.02
C THR A 326 -8.86 7.29 22.95
N LYS A 327 -7.60 7.29 22.49
CA LYS A 327 -7.08 8.28 21.53
C LYS A 327 -7.49 7.98 20.07
N ASN A 328 -8.63 7.33 19.87
CA ASN A 328 -9.19 7.15 18.53
C ASN A 328 -9.76 8.48 18.01
N ASN A 329 -9.69 8.65 16.69
CA ASN A 329 -10.11 9.86 16.00
C ASN A 329 -11.57 9.79 15.53
N TYR A 330 -12.08 8.58 15.26
CA TYR A 330 -13.46 8.36 14.85
C TYR A 330 -13.99 7.01 15.32
N TYR A 331 -15.28 6.82 15.16
CA TYR A 331 -15.93 5.53 15.28
C TYR A 331 -16.51 5.06 13.96
N GLU A 332 -16.48 3.76 13.76
CA GLU A 332 -17.25 3.08 12.73
C GLU A 332 -18.39 2.32 13.43
N LEU A 333 -19.65 2.64 13.13
CA LEU A 333 -20.80 1.87 13.58
C LEU A 333 -21.10 0.79 12.53
N ASN A 334 -20.77 -0.46 12.84
CA ASN A 334 -20.89 -1.57 11.90
C ASN A 334 -22.19 -2.35 12.10
N ILE A 335 -23.16 -2.06 11.23
CA ILE A 335 -24.46 -2.74 11.19
C ILE A 335 -24.52 -3.86 10.15
N SER A 336 -23.46 -4.08 9.35
CA SER A 336 -23.58 -4.81 8.09
C SER A 336 -22.87 -6.17 8.02
N CYS A 337 -22.49 -6.74 9.16
CA CYS A 337 -21.86 -8.06 9.19
C CYS A 337 -22.88 -9.17 8.84
N PRO A 338 -22.63 -9.96 7.78
CA PRO A 338 -23.54 -11.03 7.38
C PRO A 338 -23.38 -12.33 8.17
N ASN A 339 -22.39 -12.41 9.07
CA ASN A 339 -21.97 -13.67 9.72
C ASN A 339 -22.31 -13.69 11.23
N LEU A 340 -23.29 -12.90 11.67
CA LEU A 340 -23.78 -12.96 13.05
C LEU A 340 -24.65 -14.20 13.22
N VAL A 341 -24.54 -14.85 14.37
CA VAL A 341 -25.34 -16.03 14.76
C VAL A 341 -26.77 -15.61 15.11
N ASN A 342 -26.94 -14.39 15.62
CA ASN A 342 -28.25 -13.84 15.96
C ASN A 342 -28.88 -13.21 14.71
N THR A 343 -29.50 -14.04 13.87
CA THR A 343 -30.11 -13.60 12.60
C THR A 343 -31.28 -12.64 12.77
N ASP A 344 -31.90 -12.62 13.94
CA ASP A 344 -33.05 -11.76 14.24
C ASP A 344 -32.65 -10.32 14.56
N LEU A 345 -31.35 -10.04 14.71
CA LEU A 345 -30.81 -8.70 14.91
C LEU A 345 -30.63 -7.99 13.57
N ASP A 346 -31.74 -7.51 13.01
CA ASP A 346 -31.74 -6.80 11.74
C ASP A 346 -31.84 -5.28 11.91
N PHE A 347 -30.72 -4.60 11.70
CA PHE A 347 -30.64 -3.13 11.64
C PHE A 347 -30.85 -2.57 10.23
N TYR A 348 -31.25 -3.40 9.26
CA TYR A 348 -31.64 -2.92 7.92
C TYR A 348 -33.10 -2.46 7.89
N LYS A 349 -33.91 -2.88 8.87
CA LYS A 349 -35.26 -2.34 9.07
C LYS A 349 -35.18 -0.86 9.48
N PRO A 350 -35.86 0.06 8.76
CA PRO A 350 -35.87 1.49 9.04
C PRO A 350 -36.09 1.87 10.51
N GLU A 351 -37.05 1.22 11.17
CA GLU A 351 -37.44 1.52 12.54
C GLU A 351 -36.32 1.17 13.53
N ASN A 352 -35.77 -0.04 13.41
CA ASN A 352 -34.64 -0.51 14.24
C ASN A 352 -33.41 0.37 14.05
N PHE A 353 -33.14 0.78 12.80
CA PHE A 353 -32.00 1.63 12.50
C PHE A 353 -32.17 3.04 13.06
N ARG A 354 -33.36 3.64 12.91
CA ARG A 354 -33.69 4.94 13.50
C ARG A 354 -33.56 4.90 15.03
N GLN A 355 -34.06 3.84 15.66
CA GLN A 355 -33.95 3.65 17.12
C GLN A 355 -32.48 3.53 17.57
N LEU A 356 -31.65 2.80 16.83
CA LEU A 356 -30.21 2.70 17.09
C LEU A 356 -29.54 4.09 16.99
N LEU A 357 -29.77 4.85 15.92
CA LEU A 357 -29.16 6.16 15.73
C LEU A 357 -29.62 7.18 16.77
N GLN A 358 -30.90 7.17 17.16
CA GLN A 358 -31.42 7.99 18.27
C GLN A 358 -30.72 7.65 19.59
N SER A 359 -30.47 6.37 19.85
CA SER A 359 -29.81 5.93 21.08
C SER A 359 -28.34 6.32 21.12
N VAL A 360 -27.63 6.26 19.97
CA VAL A 360 -26.25 6.75 19.84
C VAL A 360 -26.19 8.28 19.92
N PHE A 361 -27.16 8.99 19.34
CA PHE A 361 -27.25 10.45 19.43
C PHE A 361 -27.31 10.95 20.88
N ARG A 362 -28.12 10.29 21.72
CA ARG A 362 -28.26 10.62 23.16
C ARG A 362 -26.95 10.48 23.95
N LEU A 363 -25.94 9.80 23.41
CA LEU A 363 -24.61 9.70 24.05
C LEU A 363 -23.77 10.97 23.91
N ASN A 364 -24.15 11.91 23.03
CA ASN A 364 -23.45 13.18 22.79
C ASN A 364 -21.95 13.01 22.46
N ILE A 365 -21.61 11.95 21.71
CA ILE A 365 -20.24 11.64 21.28
C ILE A 365 -19.74 12.76 20.37
N LYS A 366 -18.56 13.32 20.69
CA LYS A 366 -17.96 14.42 19.91
C LYS A 366 -17.15 13.95 18.71
N LYS A 367 -16.59 12.73 18.79
CA LYS A 367 -15.84 12.12 17.70
C LYS A 367 -16.79 11.80 16.53
N PRO A 368 -16.38 12.02 15.27
CA PRO A 368 -17.20 11.71 14.11
C PRO A 368 -17.50 10.21 14.05
N ILE A 369 -18.73 9.88 13.62
CA ILE A 369 -19.20 8.52 13.43
C ILE A 369 -19.44 8.27 11.94
N PHE A 370 -18.90 7.16 11.45
CA PHE A 370 -19.16 6.63 10.11
C PHE A 370 -19.97 5.35 10.23
N VAL A 371 -21.04 5.19 9.46
CA VAL A 371 -21.84 3.94 9.50
C VAL A 371 -21.38 3.00 8.39
N LYS A 372 -21.03 1.76 8.72
CA LYS A 372 -20.64 0.74 7.73
C LYS A 372 -21.88 0.02 7.22
N MET A 373 -22.16 0.21 5.95
CA MET A 373 -23.43 -0.15 5.31
C MET A 373 -23.35 -1.53 4.65
N PRO A 374 -24.48 -2.23 4.45
CA PRO A 374 -24.53 -3.47 3.68
C PRO A 374 -24.39 -3.21 2.18
N ILE A 375 -23.85 -4.20 1.45
CA ILE A 375 -23.80 -4.18 -0.03
C ILE A 375 -24.72 -5.19 -0.69
N SER A 376 -25.19 -6.19 0.07
CA SER A 376 -26.11 -7.25 -0.39
C SER A 376 -27.57 -6.91 -0.07
N VAL A 377 -27.98 -5.67 -0.35
CA VAL A 377 -29.36 -5.18 -0.26
C VAL A 377 -29.71 -4.46 -1.57
N SER A 378 -31.00 -4.33 -1.86
CA SER A 378 -31.48 -3.58 -3.04
C SER A 378 -31.15 -2.09 -2.93
N ASP A 379 -31.14 -1.38 -4.06
CA ASP A 379 -30.94 0.08 -4.09
C ASP A 379 -32.02 0.81 -3.28
N LYS A 380 -33.25 0.30 -3.28
CA LYS A 380 -34.36 0.85 -2.51
C LYS A 380 -34.11 0.74 -1.01
N GLU A 381 -33.74 -0.45 -0.52
CA GLU A 381 -33.41 -0.68 0.90
C GLU A 381 -32.19 0.14 1.33
N PHE A 382 -31.14 0.15 0.52
CA PHE A 382 -29.94 0.96 0.79
C PHE A 382 -30.29 2.45 0.89
N THR A 383 -31.07 2.95 -0.05
CA THR A 383 -31.52 4.35 -0.09
C THR A 383 -32.41 4.71 1.10
N ALA A 384 -33.25 3.79 1.57
CA ALA A 384 -34.05 3.99 2.76
C ALA A 384 -33.17 4.20 4.01
N LEU A 385 -32.09 3.41 4.15
CA LEU A 385 -31.12 3.60 5.23
C LEU A 385 -30.37 4.95 5.10
N LEU A 386 -29.99 5.35 3.88
CA LEU A 386 -29.36 6.66 3.65
C LEU A 386 -30.26 7.83 4.04
N ASN A 387 -31.55 7.75 3.69
CA ASN A 387 -32.55 8.76 4.04
C ASN A 387 -32.68 8.92 5.56
N ILE A 388 -32.54 7.84 6.33
CA ILE A 388 -32.56 7.93 7.79
C ILE A 388 -31.27 8.58 8.30
N LEU A 389 -30.11 8.18 7.77
CA LEU A 389 -28.80 8.67 8.22
C LEU A 389 -28.65 10.19 8.09
N ILE A 390 -29.16 10.78 7.01
CA ILE A 390 -29.00 12.21 6.73
C ILE A 390 -29.67 13.10 7.79
N ASP A 391 -30.70 12.58 8.48
CA ASP A 391 -31.38 13.29 9.58
C ASP A 391 -30.44 13.45 10.81
N PHE A 392 -29.41 12.61 10.93
CA PHE A 392 -28.54 12.55 12.10
C PHE A 392 -27.18 13.20 11.86
N LYS A 393 -27.08 14.52 12.05
CA LYS A 393 -25.87 15.35 11.81
C LYS A 393 -24.57 14.90 12.53
N PHE A 394 -24.66 14.05 13.56
CA PHE A 394 -23.48 13.48 14.24
C PHE A 394 -22.80 12.38 13.39
N VAL A 395 -23.55 11.74 12.50
CA VAL A 395 -23.03 10.83 11.49
C VAL A 395 -22.41 11.69 10.38
N LYS A 396 -21.09 11.57 10.19
CA LYS A 396 -20.36 12.38 9.20
C LYS A 396 -20.24 11.71 7.84
N GLY A 397 -20.50 10.41 7.79
CA GLY A 397 -20.34 9.65 6.56
C GLY A 397 -20.72 8.20 6.69
N ILE A 398 -20.48 7.48 5.62
CA ILE A 398 -20.69 6.04 5.55
C ILE A 398 -19.48 5.33 4.96
N ILE A 399 -19.39 4.05 5.29
CA ILE A 399 -18.43 3.13 4.70
C ILE A 399 -19.22 2.19 3.81
N ILE A 400 -18.98 2.28 2.51
CA ILE A 400 -19.69 1.49 1.49
C ILE A 400 -18.77 0.35 1.09
N GLY A 401 -19.11 -0.84 1.56
CA GLY A 401 -18.31 -2.04 1.36
C GLY A 401 -18.22 -2.89 2.62
N ASN A 402 -18.97 -3.97 2.62
CA ASN A 402 -18.75 -5.11 3.51
C ASN A 402 -18.75 -6.39 2.66
N LEU A 403 -18.95 -7.54 3.29
CA LEU A 403 -18.92 -8.82 2.59
C LEU A 403 -20.17 -9.03 1.71
N LEU A 404 -19.97 -9.68 0.57
CA LEU A 404 -21.01 -10.12 -0.36
C LEU A 404 -21.58 -11.47 0.12
N LYS A 405 -22.90 -11.55 0.28
CA LYS A 405 -23.59 -12.81 0.64
C LYS A 405 -23.88 -13.73 -0.55
N ASP A 406 -24.06 -13.15 -1.74
CA ASP A 406 -24.50 -13.89 -2.91
C ASP A 406 -23.45 -14.90 -3.39
N ARG A 407 -23.75 -16.18 -3.15
CA ARG A 407 -22.94 -17.35 -3.56
C ARG A 407 -23.04 -17.65 -5.06
N LYS A 408 -24.05 -17.12 -5.75
CA LYS A 408 -24.28 -17.32 -7.18
C LYS A 408 -23.67 -16.22 -8.04
N ASN A 409 -23.02 -15.22 -7.42
CA ASN A 409 -22.40 -14.12 -8.12
C ASN A 409 -21.40 -14.63 -9.18
N LYS A 410 -21.52 -14.10 -10.40
CA LYS A 410 -20.74 -14.50 -11.59
C LYS A 410 -19.22 -14.37 -11.42
N LEU A 411 -18.76 -13.48 -10.53
CA LEU A 411 -17.35 -13.23 -10.26
C LEU A 411 -16.73 -14.23 -9.28
N ILE A 412 -17.54 -15.16 -8.74
CA ILE A 412 -17.06 -16.19 -7.83
C ILE A 412 -17.06 -17.55 -8.53
N ASP A 413 -15.89 -18.20 -8.56
CA ASP A 413 -15.71 -19.52 -9.14
C ASP A 413 -16.54 -20.56 -8.38
N LYS A 414 -17.38 -21.28 -9.12
CA LYS A 414 -18.32 -22.26 -8.56
C LYS A 414 -17.62 -23.41 -7.84
N GLN A 415 -16.44 -23.83 -8.30
CA GLN A 415 -15.67 -24.91 -7.67
C GLN A 415 -15.04 -24.43 -6.36
N GLU A 416 -14.56 -23.19 -6.31
CA GLU A 416 -14.01 -22.58 -5.10
C GLU A 416 -15.07 -22.39 -4.02
N VAL A 417 -16.27 -21.89 -4.38
CA VAL A 417 -17.37 -21.65 -3.43
C VAL A 417 -17.88 -22.95 -2.81
N ARG A 418 -17.96 -24.03 -3.59
CA ARG A 418 -18.44 -25.35 -3.12
C ARG A 418 -17.63 -25.92 -1.96
N LYS A 419 -16.38 -25.48 -1.78
CA LYS A 419 -15.52 -25.88 -0.66
C LYS A 419 -16.00 -25.32 0.69
N PHE A 420 -16.85 -24.30 0.70
CA PHE A 420 -17.29 -23.61 1.91
C PHE A 420 -18.80 -23.62 2.01
N LYS A 421 -19.37 -24.26 3.04
CA LYS A 421 -20.83 -24.27 3.29
C LYS A 421 -21.35 -22.98 3.95
N VAL A 422 -20.45 -22.22 4.56
CA VAL A 422 -20.76 -21.03 5.38
C VAL A 422 -19.88 -19.84 5.00
N GLY A 423 -20.22 -18.67 5.53
CA GLY A 423 -19.48 -17.43 5.31
C GLY A 423 -19.90 -16.66 4.07
N SER A 424 -19.35 -15.45 3.99
CA SER A 424 -19.59 -14.44 2.95
C SER A 424 -18.26 -14.00 2.32
N PHE A 425 -18.31 -13.31 1.18
CA PHE A 425 -17.14 -13.10 0.32
C PHE A 425 -16.63 -11.66 0.34
N SER A 426 -15.33 -11.49 0.17
CA SER A 426 -14.65 -10.18 0.04
C SER A 426 -13.91 -10.08 -1.30
N GLY A 427 -13.09 -9.04 -1.50
CA GLY A 427 -12.22 -8.94 -2.68
C GLY A 427 -12.96 -8.48 -3.93
N LYS A 428 -12.50 -8.96 -5.11
CA LYS A 428 -13.00 -8.50 -6.42
C LYS A 428 -14.51 -8.66 -6.64
N PRO A 429 -15.19 -9.72 -6.14
CA PRO A 429 -16.64 -9.84 -6.27
C PRO A 429 -17.44 -8.69 -5.62
N CYS A 430 -16.85 -7.96 -4.67
CA CYS A 430 -17.49 -6.81 -4.02
C CYS A 430 -17.33 -5.50 -4.80
N GLU A 431 -16.47 -5.45 -5.82
CA GLU A 431 -16.02 -4.20 -6.45
C GLU A 431 -17.15 -3.45 -7.14
N GLU A 432 -17.82 -4.12 -8.08
CA GLU A 432 -18.91 -3.58 -8.92
C GLU A 432 -20.01 -3.01 -8.04
N ARG A 433 -20.56 -3.83 -7.14
CA ARG A 433 -21.64 -3.42 -6.24
C ARG A 433 -21.24 -2.28 -5.30
N SER A 434 -20.00 -2.28 -4.81
CA SER A 434 -19.49 -1.18 -3.99
C SER A 434 -19.40 0.12 -4.80
N ASN A 435 -18.92 0.06 -6.04
CA ASN A 435 -18.83 1.22 -6.94
C ASN A 435 -20.21 1.80 -7.28
N GLU A 436 -21.19 0.95 -7.58
CA GLU A 436 -22.59 1.35 -7.82
C GLU A 436 -23.16 2.13 -6.63
N LEU A 437 -23.01 1.59 -5.42
CA LEU A 437 -23.54 2.21 -4.20
C LEU A 437 -22.80 3.51 -3.85
N ILE A 438 -21.49 3.61 -4.12
CA ILE A 438 -20.73 4.87 -4.01
C ILE A 438 -21.32 5.91 -4.94
N LYS A 439 -21.51 5.56 -6.22
CA LYS A 439 -22.08 6.45 -7.24
C LYS A 439 -23.50 6.89 -6.86
N LEU A 440 -24.35 5.94 -6.47
CA LEU A 440 -25.72 6.20 -6.02
C LEU A 440 -25.75 7.18 -4.83
N THR A 441 -24.93 6.92 -3.81
CA THR A 441 -24.85 7.79 -2.63
C THR A 441 -24.39 9.20 -3.02
N TYR A 442 -23.33 9.31 -3.82
CA TYR A 442 -22.77 10.60 -4.20
C TYR A 442 -23.72 11.40 -5.09
N LYS A 443 -24.41 10.77 -6.05
CA LYS A 443 -25.45 11.44 -6.84
C LYS A 443 -26.57 12.00 -5.97
N LYS A 444 -26.96 11.30 -4.90
CA LYS A 444 -28.09 11.70 -4.06
C LYS A 444 -27.73 12.77 -3.03
N TYR A 445 -26.55 12.70 -2.42
CA TYR A 445 -26.18 13.58 -1.30
C TYR A 445 -24.94 14.44 -1.54
N GLY A 446 -24.21 14.19 -2.62
CA GLY A 446 -22.97 14.87 -2.96
C GLY A 446 -22.02 14.96 -1.76
N LYS A 447 -21.51 16.16 -1.50
CA LYS A 447 -20.56 16.44 -0.41
C LYS A 447 -21.19 16.47 0.98
N LYS A 448 -22.51 16.30 1.13
CA LYS A 448 -23.18 16.31 2.45
C LYS A 448 -22.83 15.08 3.30
N LEU A 449 -22.45 13.97 2.67
CA LEU A 449 -22.10 12.72 3.34
C LEU A 449 -20.73 12.25 2.87
N VAL A 450 -19.78 12.12 3.79
CA VAL A 450 -18.46 11.56 3.45
C VAL A 450 -18.62 10.09 3.10
N ILE A 451 -18.01 9.66 2.01
CA ILE A 451 -18.01 8.25 1.59
C ILE A 451 -16.61 7.67 1.78
N ILE A 452 -16.52 6.57 2.51
CA ILE A 452 -15.33 5.71 2.56
C ILE A 452 -15.61 4.47 1.71
N GLY A 453 -14.91 4.33 0.59
CA GLY A 453 -15.08 3.21 -0.34
C GLY A 453 -14.31 1.96 0.14
N CYS A 454 -14.97 0.82 0.20
CA CYS A 454 -14.40 -0.45 0.62
C CYS A 454 -14.86 -1.59 -0.32
N GLY A 455 -14.01 -2.59 -0.55
CA GLY A 455 -14.31 -3.77 -1.36
C GLY A 455 -13.75 -3.71 -2.78
N GLY A 456 -12.99 -4.73 -3.17
CA GLY A 456 -12.44 -4.87 -4.52
C GLY A 456 -11.17 -4.07 -4.84
N VAL A 457 -10.52 -3.44 -3.87
CA VAL A 457 -9.33 -2.60 -4.13
C VAL A 457 -8.04 -3.41 -4.09
N PHE A 458 -7.37 -3.54 -5.25
CA PHE A 458 -6.14 -4.30 -5.45
C PHE A 458 -5.02 -3.44 -6.05
N ASN A 459 -5.33 -2.31 -6.69
CA ASN A 459 -4.36 -1.40 -7.29
C ASN A 459 -4.86 0.05 -7.22
N GLY A 460 -4.04 1.00 -7.67
CA GLY A 460 -4.34 2.42 -7.67
C GLY A 460 -5.53 2.78 -8.55
N GLN A 461 -5.73 2.09 -9.68
CA GLN A 461 -6.87 2.30 -10.56
C GLN A 461 -8.19 1.96 -9.86
N ASP A 462 -8.27 0.82 -9.16
CA ASP A 462 -9.48 0.43 -8.40
C ASP A 462 -9.84 1.49 -7.35
N ALA A 463 -8.84 1.99 -6.63
CA ALA A 463 -9.01 3.03 -5.62
C ALA A 463 -9.40 4.38 -6.25
N TYR A 464 -8.77 4.75 -7.36
CA TYR A 464 -9.02 5.99 -8.07
C TYR A 464 -10.41 6.02 -8.71
N THR A 465 -10.87 4.91 -9.27
CA THR A 465 -12.27 4.75 -9.74
C THR A 465 -13.24 5.04 -8.60
N LYS A 466 -13.06 4.44 -7.41
CA LYS A 466 -13.92 4.74 -6.25
C LYS A 466 -13.90 6.22 -5.86
N ILE A 467 -12.73 6.86 -5.92
CA ILE A 467 -12.59 8.31 -5.65
C ILE A 467 -13.41 9.12 -6.67
N LYS A 468 -13.22 8.85 -7.96
CA LYS A 468 -13.97 9.51 -9.05
C LYS A 468 -15.48 9.30 -8.97
N LEU A 469 -15.92 8.17 -8.42
CA LEU A 469 -17.34 7.90 -8.17
C LEU A 469 -17.91 8.61 -6.93
N GLY A 470 -17.07 9.12 -6.03
CA GLY A 470 -17.50 9.93 -4.88
C GLY A 470 -16.84 9.59 -3.54
N ALA A 471 -16.00 8.55 -3.46
CA ALA A 471 -15.31 8.21 -2.22
C ALA A 471 -14.24 9.25 -1.87
N SER A 472 -14.26 9.75 -0.63
CA SER A 472 -13.18 10.60 -0.12
C SER A 472 -12.00 9.77 0.37
N LEU A 473 -12.28 8.63 0.99
CA LEU A 473 -11.26 7.72 1.54
C LEU A 473 -11.51 6.29 1.05
N ILE A 474 -10.49 5.45 1.11
CA ILE A 474 -10.50 4.07 0.66
C ILE A 474 -10.08 3.13 1.79
N GLN A 475 -10.76 2.01 1.93
CA GLN A 475 -10.42 0.92 2.84
C GLN A 475 -10.14 -0.37 2.07
N LEU A 476 -9.11 -1.12 2.47
CA LEU A 476 -8.79 -2.42 1.88
C LEU A 476 -8.32 -3.45 2.90
N ILE A 477 -8.53 -4.73 2.55
CA ILE A 477 -7.92 -5.90 3.20
C ILE A 477 -7.48 -6.88 2.11
N THR A 478 -8.43 -7.37 1.31
CA THR A 478 -8.19 -8.51 0.42
C THR A 478 -7.09 -8.25 -0.60
N GLY A 479 -7.02 -7.06 -1.20
CA GLY A 479 -5.94 -6.70 -2.12
C GLY A 479 -4.54 -6.90 -1.53
N MET A 480 -4.34 -6.56 -0.25
CA MET A 480 -3.07 -6.76 0.46
C MET A 480 -2.69 -8.24 0.58
N ILE A 481 -3.67 -9.14 0.71
CA ILE A 481 -3.43 -10.59 0.82
C ILE A 481 -2.96 -11.20 -0.51
N TYR A 482 -3.39 -10.62 -1.63
CA TYR A 482 -3.07 -11.12 -2.97
C TYR A 482 -1.86 -10.42 -3.61
N GLN A 483 -1.68 -9.14 -3.30
CA GLN A 483 -0.65 -8.29 -3.90
C GLN A 483 0.57 -8.16 -2.99
N GLY A 484 0.40 -8.24 -1.68
CA GLY A 484 1.46 -8.08 -0.68
C GLY A 484 1.39 -6.77 0.09
N PRO A 485 2.20 -6.61 1.16
CA PRO A 485 2.13 -5.46 2.05
C PRO A 485 2.52 -4.13 1.38
N GLN A 486 3.29 -4.17 0.28
CA GLN A 486 3.68 -2.98 -0.48
C GLN A 486 2.55 -2.35 -1.30
N VAL A 487 1.44 -3.07 -1.50
CA VAL A 487 0.34 -2.62 -2.37
C VAL A 487 -0.24 -1.27 -1.91
N ILE A 488 -0.21 -0.98 -0.61
CA ILE A 488 -0.75 0.27 -0.07
C ILE A 488 0.01 1.47 -0.62
N SER A 489 1.34 1.42 -0.60
CA SER A 489 2.16 2.48 -1.18
C SER A 489 2.14 2.48 -2.70
N GLN A 490 1.95 1.33 -3.35
CA GLN A 490 1.72 1.29 -4.81
C GLN A 490 0.43 2.03 -5.16
N ILE A 491 -0.67 1.76 -4.45
CA ILE A 491 -1.94 2.47 -4.60
C ILE A 491 -1.77 3.97 -4.40
N ASN A 492 -1.11 4.40 -3.32
CA ASN A 492 -0.89 5.83 -3.08
C ASN A 492 -0.09 6.48 -4.22
N LEU A 493 1.00 5.85 -4.66
CA LEU A 493 1.83 6.34 -5.77
C LEU A 493 1.02 6.44 -7.08
N GLU A 494 0.28 5.39 -7.41
CA GLU A 494 -0.54 5.31 -8.62
C GLU A 494 -1.69 6.32 -8.60
N ILE A 495 -2.36 6.55 -7.46
CA ILE A 495 -3.37 7.60 -7.33
C ILE A 495 -2.76 8.97 -7.62
N GLU A 496 -1.57 9.28 -7.08
CA GLU A 496 -0.91 10.56 -7.37
C GLU A 496 -0.64 10.74 -8.86
N GLU A 497 -0.19 9.69 -9.54
CA GLU A 497 0.09 9.72 -10.98
C GLU A 497 -1.19 9.84 -11.82
N LEU A 498 -2.27 9.18 -11.40
CA LEU A 498 -3.59 9.32 -12.04
C LEU A 498 -4.16 10.73 -11.84
N LEU A 499 -4.00 11.32 -10.66
CA LEU A 499 -4.35 12.72 -10.42
C LEU A 499 -3.57 13.66 -11.35
N GLU A 500 -2.25 13.46 -11.48
CA GLU A 500 -1.41 14.25 -12.40
C GLU A 500 -1.84 14.09 -13.86
N LYS A 501 -2.17 12.86 -14.26
CA LYS A 501 -2.63 12.54 -15.62
C LYS A 501 -3.95 13.25 -15.95
N ASP A 502 -4.87 13.29 -15.00
CA ASP A 502 -6.20 13.91 -15.17
C ASP A 502 -6.17 15.43 -14.87
N GLY A 503 -4.99 16.01 -14.62
CA GLY A 503 -4.80 17.45 -14.41
C GLY A 503 -5.17 17.97 -13.02
N PHE A 504 -5.43 17.08 -12.07
CA PHE A 504 -5.79 17.44 -10.69
C PHE A 504 -4.57 17.80 -9.85
N ARG A 505 -4.70 18.87 -9.05
CA ARG A 505 -3.66 19.33 -8.13
C ARG A 505 -3.63 18.51 -6.85
N ASN A 506 -4.79 18.01 -6.43
CA ASN A 506 -4.98 17.27 -5.19
C ASN A 506 -6.15 16.29 -5.32
N ILE A 507 -6.22 15.35 -4.38
CA ILE A 507 -7.25 14.30 -4.38
C ILE A 507 -8.68 14.83 -4.28
N TYR A 508 -8.92 15.98 -3.64
CA TYR A 508 -10.28 16.49 -3.45
C TYR A 508 -10.95 16.90 -4.75
N GLU A 509 -10.17 17.32 -5.75
CA GLU A 509 -10.67 17.68 -7.08
C GLU A 509 -11.20 16.47 -7.85
N ALA A 510 -10.66 15.27 -7.58
CA ALA A 510 -11.11 14.04 -8.22
C ALA A 510 -12.35 13.43 -7.55
N ILE A 511 -12.71 13.83 -6.32
CA ILE A 511 -13.82 13.22 -5.58
C ILE A 511 -15.14 13.48 -6.32
N GLY A 512 -15.75 12.40 -6.81
CA GLY A 512 -17.04 12.45 -7.48
C GLY A 512 -17.02 13.07 -8.88
N TYR A 513 -15.83 13.23 -9.48
CA TYR A 513 -15.64 13.84 -10.80
C TYR A 513 -16.51 13.20 -11.90
N GLU A 514 -16.75 11.88 -11.86
CA GLU A 514 -17.59 11.16 -12.83
C GLU A 514 -19.11 11.34 -12.64
N ASN A 515 -19.53 12.17 -11.69
CA ASN A 515 -20.95 12.49 -11.45
C ASN A 515 -21.33 13.91 -11.84
N ASN A 516 -20.36 14.74 -12.26
CA ASN A 516 -20.59 16.11 -12.69
C ASN A 516 -20.92 16.19 -14.17
#